data_AF-A0A7J4BDI6-F1
#
_entry.id   AF-A0A7J4BDI6-F1
#
_cell.length_a   1.000
_cell.length_b   1.000
_cell.length_c   1.000
_cell.angle_alpha   90.00
_cell.angle_beta   90.00
_cell.angle_gamma   90.00
#
_symmetry.space_group_name_H-M   'P 1'
#
loop_
_entity.id
_entity.type
_entity.pdbx_description
1 polymer ?
#
loop_
_entity_poly.entity_id
_entity_poly.type
_entity_poly.pdbx_seq_one_letter_code
_entity_poly.pdbx_strand_id
1 'polypeptide(L)'
;MMRKSYFIAVVIAAMIFTIIFAYIQNSKVDENYCEKDDDCACGRNIRTGECFYGNKNFVNVSDQCPDFCTGIHGHFVIRCINNECKQVFE
;
A
#
# COMPACT_ATOMS: atom_id res chain seq x y z
N MET A 1 38.71 -24.31 -26.50
CA MET A 1 38.84 -23.94 -25.07
C MET A 1 37.97 -22.72 -24.65
N MET A 2 36.95 -22.31 -25.42
CA MET A 2 36.17 -21.07 -25.17
C MET A 2 34.81 -21.24 -24.47
N ARG A 3 34.34 -22.48 -24.24
CA ARG A 3 32.97 -22.72 -23.71
C ARG A 3 32.81 -22.47 -22.21
N LYS A 4 33.89 -22.49 -21.43
CA LYS A 4 33.84 -22.31 -19.97
C LYS A 4 33.61 -20.84 -19.56
N SER A 5 34.21 -19.89 -20.26
CA SER A 5 34.08 -18.45 -19.92
C SER A 5 32.67 -17.91 -20.18
N TYR A 6 32.00 -18.39 -21.24
CA TYR A 6 30.63 -17.99 -21.57
C TYR A 6 29.62 -18.49 -20.52
N PHE A 7 29.82 -19.70 -20.02
CA PHE A 7 28.94 -20.29 -19.01
C PHE A 7 28.96 -19.50 -17.69
N ILE A 8 30.15 -19.03 -17.27
CA ILE A 8 30.29 -18.22 -16.05
C ILE A 8 29.59 -16.86 -16.20
N ALA A 9 29.71 -16.21 -17.36
CA ALA A 9 29.07 -14.92 -17.61
C ALA A 9 27.53 -15.00 -17.55
N VAL A 10 26.94 -16.08 -18.09
CA VAL A 10 25.49 -16.30 -18.05
C VAL A 10 24.99 -16.52 -16.62
N VAL A 11 25.74 -17.27 -15.79
CA VAL A 11 25.38 -17.50 -14.38
C VAL A 11 25.44 -16.20 -13.59
N ILE A 12 26.49 -15.39 -13.79
CA ILE A 12 26.63 -14.10 -13.11
C ILE A 12 25.49 -13.14 -13.52
N ALA A 13 25.17 -13.06 -14.81
CA ALA A 13 24.08 -12.21 -15.30
C ALA A 13 22.71 -12.63 -14.74
N ALA A 14 22.44 -13.94 -14.66
CA ALA A 14 21.21 -14.45 -14.05
C ALA A 14 21.11 -14.12 -12.56
N MET A 15 22.21 -14.23 -11.80
CA MET A 15 22.23 -13.86 -10.38
C MET A 15 22.07 -12.36 -10.15
N ILE A 16 22.70 -11.53 -10.98
CA ILE A 16 22.52 -10.07 -10.91
C ILE A 16 21.06 -9.71 -11.21
N PHE A 17 20.43 -10.36 -12.20
CA PHE A 17 19.03 -10.13 -12.54
C PHE A 17 18.09 -10.49 -11.40
N THR A 18 18.28 -11.61 -10.72
CA THR A 18 17.44 -12.00 -9.57
C THR A 18 17.63 -11.08 -8.37
N ILE A 19 18.85 -10.62 -8.10
CA ILE A 19 19.13 -9.66 -7.02
C ILE A 19 18.47 -8.30 -7.30
N ILE A 20 18.59 -7.79 -8.53
CA ILE A 20 17.95 -6.53 -8.94
C ILE A 20 16.42 -6.64 -8.85
N PHE A 21 15.84 -7.75 -9.31
CA PHE A 21 14.39 -7.97 -9.26
C PHE A 21 13.85 -8.02 -7.83
N ALA A 22 14.59 -8.65 -6.90
CA ALA A 22 14.24 -8.66 -5.48
C ALA A 22 14.29 -7.26 -4.85
N TYR A 23 15.26 -6.43 -5.23
CA TYR A 23 15.41 -5.08 -4.69
C TYR A 23 14.26 -4.14 -5.11
N ILE A 24 13.75 -4.30 -6.33
CA ILE A 24 12.67 -3.46 -6.88
C ILE A 24 11.31 -3.72 -6.17
N GLN A 25 11.10 -4.87 -5.54
CA GLN A 25 9.84 -5.22 -4.86
C GLN A 25 9.68 -4.55 -3.48
N ASN A 26 10.70 -3.91 -2.91
CA ASN A 26 10.71 -3.50 -1.50
C ASN A 26 10.14 -2.09 -1.22
N SER A 27 9.73 -1.36 -2.26
CA SER A 27 9.23 0.02 -2.14
C SER A 27 7.69 0.11 -2.16
N LYS A 28 7.00 -0.85 -1.53
CA LYS A 28 5.54 -0.76 -1.40
C LYS A 28 5.22 0.34 -0.38
N VAL A 29 4.78 1.50 -0.86
CA VAL A 29 4.27 2.58 0.01
C VAL A 29 3.08 2.03 0.80
N ASP A 30 3.09 2.25 2.11
CA ASP A 30 2.02 1.79 3.00
C ASP A 30 0.79 2.69 2.86
N GLU A 31 -0.29 2.12 2.34
CA GLU A 31 -1.55 2.82 2.06
C GLU A 31 -2.30 3.17 3.36
N ASN A 32 -1.92 2.60 4.51
CA ASN A 32 -2.54 2.87 5.81
C ASN A 32 -1.70 3.79 6.71
N TYR A 33 -0.48 4.14 6.32
CA TYR A 33 0.40 4.94 7.16
C TYR A 33 -0.13 6.37 7.37
N CYS A 34 -0.01 6.90 8.59
CA CYS A 34 -0.39 8.27 8.92
C CYS A 34 0.55 8.88 9.98
N GLU A 35 0.60 10.22 10.02
CA GLU A 35 1.27 10.95 11.10
C GLU A 35 0.26 11.59 12.06
N LYS A 36 -0.91 11.96 11.54
CA LYS A 36 -2.02 12.55 12.29
C LYS A 36 -3.37 12.13 11.70
N ASP A 37 -4.45 12.35 12.46
CA ASP A 37 -5.82 12.01 12.05
C ASP A 37 -6.20 12.58 10.67
N ASP A 38 -5.80 13.82 10.37
CA ASP A 38 -6.06 14.49 9.08
C ASP A 38 -5.39 13.82 7.86
N ASP A 39 -4.48 12.89 8.08
CA ASP A 39 -3.89 12.11 7.01
C ASP A 39 -4.74 10.91 6.63
N CYS A 40 -5.69 10.53 7.49
CA CYS A 40 -6.63 9.46 7.22
C CYS A 40 -7.88 9.99 6.52
N ALA A 41 -8.36 9.22 5.55
CA ALA A 41 -9.62 9.47 4.86
C ALA A 41 -10.37 8.16 4.64
N CYS A 42 -11.66 8.29 4.31
CA CYS A 42 -12.49 7.16 3.93
C CYS A 42 -13.25 7.46 2.65
N GLY A 43 -13.35 6.45 1.77
CA GLY A 43 -13.95 6.57 0.45
C GLY A 43 -13.65 5.32 -0.37
N ARG A 44 -13.29 5.47 -1.65
CA ARG A 44 -12.79 4.37 -2.47
C ARG A 44 -11.29 4.41 -2.64
N ASN A 45 -10.63 3.25 -2.64
CA ASN A 45 -9.22 3.15 -3.00
C ASN A 45 -9.05 3.60 -4.46
N ILE A 46 -8.12 4.53 -4.71
CA ILE A 46 -7.90 5.12 -6.04
C ILE A 46 -7.48 4.06 -7.07
N ARG A 47 -6.79 3.00 -6.64
CA ARG A 47 -6.29 1.94 -7.53
C ARG A 47 -7.30 0.82 -7.74
N THR A 48 -7.95 0.35 -6.68
CA THR A 48 -8.85 -0.83 -6.78
C THR A 48 -10.30 -0.46 -7.03
N GLY A 49 -10.73 0.75 -6.67
CA GLY A 49 -12.13 1.17 -6.72
C GLY A 49 -13.01 0.59 -5.61
N GLU A 50 -12.43 -0.17 -4.68
CA GLU A 50 -13.15 -0.76 -3.55
C GLU A 50 -13.27 0.24 -2.39
N CYS A 51 -14.28 0.06 -1.53
CA CYS A 51 -14.41 0.86 -0.31
C CYS A 51 -13.20 0.64 0.60
N PHE A 52 -12.58 1.73 1.04
CA PHE A 52 -11.30 1.73 1.72
C PHE A 52 -11.17 2.93 2.65
N TYR A 53 -10.50 2.73 3.78
CA TYR A 53 -10.01 3.79 4.64
C TYR A 53 -8.49 3.64 4.76
N GLY A 54 -7.80 4.76 4.83
CA GLY A 54 -6.34 4.76 4.86
C GLY A 54 -5.80 6.16 4.66
N ASN A 55 -4.53 6.26 4.29
CA ASN A 55 -3.91 7.51 3.95
C ASN A 55 -4.66 8.18 2.79
N LYS A 56 -5.01 9.46 2.95
CA LYS A 56 -5.82 10.24 2.01
C LYS A 56 -5.27 10.29 0.60
N ASN A 57 -3.96 10.09 0.42
CA ASN A 57 -3.33 10.05 -0.91
C ASN A 57 -3.74 8.81 -1.73
N PHE A 58 -4.34 7.80 -1.08
CA PHE A 58 -4.83 6.57 -1.72
C PHE A 58 -6.35 6.47 -1.73
N VAL A 59 -7.05 7.49 -1.22
CA VAL A 59 -8.50 7.50 -1.06
C VAL A 59 -9.12 8.57 -1.95
N ASN A 60 -10.07 8.19 -2.80
CA ASN A 60 -10.96 9.11 -3.47
C ASN A 60 -12.07 9.54 -2.51
N VAL A 61 -11.92 10.73 -1.92
CA VAL A 61 -12.88 11.29 -0.96
C VAL A 61 -14.18 11.81 -1.61
N SER A 62 -14.19 11.99 -2.93
CA SER A 62 -15.37 12.42 -3.68
C SER A 62 -16.38 11.29 -3.91
N ASP A 63 -15.95 10.03 -3.80
CA ASP A 63 -16.78 8.83 -3.93
C ASP A 63 -16.76 8.07 -2.60
N GLN A 64 -17.69 8.45 -1.73
CA GLN A 64 -17.74 7.93 -0.36
C GLN A 64 -18.52 6.63 -0.25
N CYS A 65 -18.05 5.76 0.64
CA CYS A 65 -18.75 4.55 1.06
C CYS A 65 -19.27 4.72 2.50
N PRO A 66 -20.40 5.42 2.72
CA PRO A 66 -20.85 5.80 4.06
C PRO A 66 -21.03 4.60 4.99
N ASP A 67 -21.67 3.53 4.51
CA ASP A 67 -21.89 2.29 5.29
C ASP A 67 -20.58 1.64 5.74
N PHE A 68 -19.51 1.75 4.95
CA PHE A 68 -18.19 1.23 5.29
C PHE A 68 -17.44 2.19 6.24
N CYS A 69 -17.54 3.50 5.99
CA CYS A 69 -16.80 4.52 6.72
C CYS A 69 -17.31 4.72 8.15
N THR A 70 -18.64 4.85 8.30
CA THR A 70 -19.29 5.14 9.58
C THR A 70 -19.98 3.93 10.18
N GLY A 71 -20.10 2.83 9.42
CA GLY A 71 -20.93 1.68 9.79
C GLY A 71 -22.42 1.98 9.63
N ILE A 72 -23.23 0.93 9.72
CA ILE A 72 -24.71 1.02 9.68
C ILE A 72 -25.24 1.93 10.81
N HIS A 73 -24.54 1.96 11.96
CA HIS A 73 -24.93 2.79 13.11
C HIS A 73 -24.38 4.22 13.07
N GLY A 74 -23.45 4.54 12.16
CA GLY A 74 -22.91 5.90 12.05
C GLY A 74 -21.85 6.29 13.09
N HIS A 75 -21.35 5.33 13.88
CA HIS A 75 -20.47 5.56 15.04
C HIS A 75 -18.99 5.31 14.79
N PHE A 76 -18.62 4.83 13.59
CA PHE A 76 -17.22 4.65 13.27
C PHE A 76 -16.58 5.95 12.79
N VAL A 77 -15.39 6.22 13.31
CA VAL A 77 -14.51 7.29 12.87
C VAL A 77 -13.14 6.71 12.54
N ILE A 78 -12.43 7.34 11.60
CA ILE A 78 -11.06 6.94 11.25
C ILE A 78 -10.07 7.84 12.00
N ARG A 79 -9.13 7.23 12.70
CA ARG A 79 -8.10 7.89 13.51
C ARG A 79 -6.72 7.37 13.16
N CYS A 80 -5.71 8.20 13.38
CA CYS A 80 -4.32 7.79 13.27
C CYS A 80 -3.83 7.25 14.62
N ILE A 81 -3.63 5.94 14.71
CA ILE A 81 -3.22 5.28 15.96
C ILE A 81 -2.00 4.41 15.68
N ASN A 82 -0.89 4.72 16.35
CA ASN A 82 0.41 4.07 16.15
C ASN A 82 0.86 4.12 14.68
N ASN A 83 0.75 5.31 14.08
CA ASN A 83 1.12 5.58 12.67
C ASN A 83 0.31 4.80 11.62
N GLU A 84 -0.85 4.29 12.00
CA GLU A 84 -1.74 3.54 11.11
C GLU A 84 -3.17 4.08 11.21
N CYS A 85 -3.82 4.28 10.07
CA CYS A 85 -5.23 4.65 10.03
C CYS A 85 -6.09 3.48 10.50
N LYS A 86 -6.86 3.70 11.56
CA LYS A 86 -7.73 2.70 12.17
C LYS A 86 -9.15 3.22 12.29
N GLN A 87 -10.09 2.32 12.03
CA GLN A 87 -11.49 2.56 12.34
C GLN A 87 -11.73 2.28 13.82
N VAL A 88 -12.22 3.27 14.55
CA VAL A 88 -12.58 3.17 15.97
C VAL A 88 -14.04 3.55 16.17
N PHE A 89 -14.64 3.00 17.21
CA PHE A 89 -16.03 3.28 17.58
C PHE A 89 -16.06 4.44 18.56
N GLU A 90 -16.86 5.47 18.28
CA GLU A 90 -17.03 6.69 19.10
C GLU A 90 -18.52 6.98 19.40
#